data_AF-A0A836RAS5-F1
#
_entry.id   AF-A0A836RAS5-F1
#
_cell.length_a   1.000
_cell.length_b   1.000
_cell.length_c   1.000
_cell.angle_alpha   90.00
_cell.angle_beta   90.00
_cell.angle_gamma   90.00
#
_symmetry.space_group_name_H-M   'P 1'
#
loop_
_entity.id
_entity.type
_entity.pdbx_description
1 polymer ?
#
loop_
_entity_poly.entity_id
_entity_poly.type
_entity_poly.pdbx_seq_one_letter_code
_entity_poly.pdbx_strand_id
1 'polypeptide(L)' 'MVTEQCRLIENEAALEELLSRPTSLSIEAMEQLNGDLLILGAGGKMGPSLARLARRSALAAGRS' A
#
# COMPACT_ATOMS: atom_id res chain seq x y z
N MET A 1 -3.78 -20.96 -0.53
CA MET A 1 -4.92 -20.76 -1.46
C MET A 1 -5.51 -19.40 -1.17
N VAL A 2 -5.12 -18.36 -1.91
CA VAL A 2 -5.79 -17.06 -1.84
C VAL A 2 -6.84 -17.09 -2.94
N THR A 3 -8.11 -17.14 -2.57
CA THR A 3 -9.23 -17.04 -3.49
C THR A 3 -9.25 -15.64 -4.11
N GLU A 4 -9.01 -15.54 -5.41
CA GLU A 4 -9.40 -14.35 -6.17
C GLU A 4 -10.92 -14.38 -6.37
N GLN A 5 -11.62 -13.51 -5.62
CA GLN A 5 -12.96 -13.09 -5.98
C GLN A 5 -12.85 -11.78 -6.76
N CYS A 6 -13.38 -11.77 -7.98
CA CYS A 6 -13.54 -10.55 -8.76
C CYS A 6 -14.63 -9.71 -8.07
N ARG A 7 -14.20 -8.80 -7.18
CA ARG A 7 -15.08 -7.95 -6.38
C ARG A 7 -15.42 -6.68 -7.17
N LEU A 8 -16.71 -6.36 -7.28
CA LEU A 8 -17.13 -5.05 -7.79
C LEU A 8 -16.73 -3.96 -6.79
N ILE A 9 -16.11 -2.90 -7.30
CA ILE A 9 -15.70 -1.73 -6.54
C ILE A 9 -16.56 -0.55 -7.00
N GLU A 10 -17.29 0.06 -6.07
CA GLU A 10 -18.38 1.00 -6.39
C GLU A 10 -17.89 2.41 -6.70
N ASN A 11 -16.76 2.84 -6.13
CA ASN A 11 -16.22 4.18 -6.32
C ASN A 11 -14.71 4.24 -6.09
N GLU A 12 -14.10 5.37 -6.44
CA GLU A 12 -12.66 5.60 -6.31
C GLU A 12 -12.19 5.54 -4.85
N ALA A 13 -12.97 6.03 -3.89
CA ALA A 13 -12.57 5.98 -2.48
C ALA A 13 -12.48 4.54 -1.96
N ALA A 14 -13.42 3.68 -2.37
CA ALA A 14 -13.41 2.25 -2.06
C ALA A 14 -12.25 1.53 -2.74
N LEU A 15 -11.92 1.90 -3.98
CA LEU A 15 -10.74 1.40 -4.68
C LEU A 15 -9.47 1.79 -3.95
N GLU A 16 -9.35 3.05 -3.56
CA GLU A 16 -8.15 3.58 -2.90
C GLU A 16 -7.94 2.99 -1.52
N GLU A 17 -9.01 2.80 -0.74
CA GLU A 17 -8.92 2.11 0.53
C GLU A 17 -8.46 0.66 0.35
N LEU A 18 -8.93 -0.04 -0.69
CA LEU A 18 -8.49 -1.40 -0.99
C LEU A 18 -7.02 -1.45 -1.43
N LEU A 19 -6.60 -0.55 -2.33
CA LEU A 19 -5.24 -0.52 -2.87
C LEU A 19 -4.20 -0.03 -1.84
N SER A 20 -4.61 0.79 -0.87
CA SER A 20 -3.71 1.37 0.13
C SER A 20 -3.80 0.74 1.51
N ARG A 21 -4.57 -0.34 1.68
CA ARG A 21 -4.65 -1.09 2.94
C ARG A 21 -3.40 -1.97 3.13
N PRO A 22 -2.65 -1.81 4.23
CA PRO A 22 -1.52 -2.66 4.54
C PRO A 22 -1.91 -4.14 4.65
N THR A 23 -1.07 -5.00 4.08
CA THR A 23 -1.04 -6.44 4.34
C THR A 23 0.15 -6.79 5.23
N SER A 24 0.13 -7.96 5.88
CA SER A 24 1.27 -8.42 6.69
C SER A 24 2.58 -8.39 5.92
N LEU A 25 2.57 -8.85 4.66
CA LEU A 25 3.75 -8.81 3.78
C LEU A 25 4.26 -7.40 3.52
N SER A 26 3.37 -6.41 3.36
CA SER A 26 3.79 -5.02 3.16
C SER A 26 4.38 -4.40 4.44
N ILE A 27 3.89 -4.81 5.61
CA ILE A 27 4.40 -4.36 6.91
C ILE A 27 5.79 -4.97 7.12
N GLU A 28 5.93 -6.28 6.95
CA GLU A 28 7.21 -7.02 7.02
C GLU A 28 8.24 -6.52 5.99
N ALA A 29 7.79 -6.06 4.82
CA ALA A 29 8.69 -5.44 3.85
C ALA A 29 9.24 -4.10 4.40
N MET A 30 8.40 -3.30 5.07
CA MET A 30 8.85 -2.08 5.73
C MET A 30 9.75 -2.42 6.92
N GLU A 31 9.32 -3.31 7.83
CA GLU A 31 10.15 -4.34 8.53
C GLU A 31 11.65 -4.30 8.29
N GLN A 32 11.98 -4.77 7.10
CA GLN A 32 13.32 -5.13 6.68
C GLN A 32 14.01 -3.99 5.92
N LEU A 33 13.28 -2.93 5.56
CA LEU A 33 13.84 -1.77 4.87
C LEU A 33 14.73 -0.98 5.83
N ASN A 34 16.00 -0.86 5.47
CA ASN A 34 16.99 -0.04 6.16
C ASN A 34 17.18 1.27 5.40
N GLY A 35 16.85 2.39 6.01
CA GLY A 35 16.96 3.72 5.41
C GLY A 35 15.68 4.22 4.77
N ASP A 36 15.81 5.21 3.88
CA ASP A 36 14.69 5.95 3.30
C ASP A 36 14.05 5.23 2.10
N LEU A 37 12.75 5.50 1.87
CA LEU A 37 11.99 5.00 0.72
C LEU A 37 11.74 6.11 -0.31
N LEU A 38 12.23 5.92 -1.54
CA LEU A 38 11.92 6.78 -2.69
C LEU A 38 10.89 6.11 -3.61
N ILE A 39 9.80 6.81 -3.92
CA ILE A 39 8.77 6.35 -4.85
C ILE A 39 8.87 7.12 -6.16
N LEU A 40 9.40 6.48 -7.19
CA LEU A 40 9.45 7.02 -8.55
C LEU A 40 8.08 6.87 -9.23
N GLY A 41 7.58 7.96 -9.83
CA GLY A 41 6.27 7.96 -10.46
C GLY A 41 5.09 8.11 -9.48
N ALA A 42 5.31 8.70 -8.30
CA ALA A 42 4.26 8.94 -7.30
C ALA A 42 3.06 9.77 -7.82
N GLY A 43 3.22 10.55 -8.89
CA GLY A 43 2.13 11.28 -9.57
C GLY A 43 1.42 10.52 -10.68
N GLY A 44 1.78 9.26 -10.95
CA GLY A 44 1.09 8.41 -11.92
C GLY A 44 -0.25 7.89 -11.41
N LYS A 45 -0.97 7.07 -12.19
CA LYS A 45 -2.29 6.55 -11.79
C LYS A 45 -2.27 5.76 -10.48
N MET A 46 -1.32 4.84 -10.34
CA MET A 46 -1.16 4.00 -9.14
C MET A 46 -0.22 4.62 -8.09
N GLY A 47 0.46 5.72 -8.44
CA GLY A 47 1.48 6.35 -7.63
C GLY A 47 0.95 6.80 -6.26
N PRO A 48 -0.18 7.54 -6.20
CA PRO A 48 -0.78 7.97 -4.95
C PRO A 48 -1.22 6.80 -4.06
N SER A 49 -1.80 5.75 -4.66
CA SER A 49 -2.24 4.55 -3.94
C SER A 49 -1.06 3.82 -3.32
N LEU A 50 0.03 3.63 -4.07
CA LEU A 50 1.25 3.00 -3.59
C LEU A 50 1.94 3.84 -2.51
N ALA A 51 2.00 5.16 -2.67
CA ALA A 51 2.57 6.04 -1.66
C ALA A 51 1.78 6.00 -0.34
N ARG A 52 0.45 5.95 -0.41
CA ARG A 52 -0.41 5.75 0.76
C ARG A 52 -0.20 4.37 1.39
N LEU A 53 -0.12 3.31 0.60
CA LEU A 53 0.18 1.95 1.09
C LEU A 53 1.50 1.96 1.85
N ALA A 54 2.57 2.44 1.21
CA ALA A 54 3.91 2.46 1.80
C ALA A 54 3.94 3.24 3.12
N ARG A 55 3.32 4.42 3.18
CA ARG A 55 3.21 5.20 4.42
C ARG A 55 2.46 4.45 5.51
N ARG A 56 1.30 3.86 5.20
CA ARG A 56 0.48 3.11 6.16
C ARG A 56 1.21 1.86 6.67
N SER A 57 1.88 1.12 5.79
CA SER A 57 2.68 -0.05 6.15
C SER A 57 3.89 0.35 7.01
N ALA A 58 4.56 1.46 6.70
CA ALA A 58 5.67 1.98 7.51
C ALA A 58 5.20 2.35 8.93
N LEU A 59 4.07 3.06 9.05
CA LEU A 59 3.48 3.39 10.36
C LEU A 59 3.12 2.12 11.16
N ALA A 60 2.52 1.12 10.52
CA ALA A 60 2.19 -0.16 11.16
C ALA A 60 3.46 -0.95 11.57
N ALA A 61 4.56 -0.77 10.84
CA ALA A 61 5.88 -1.33 11.11
C ALA A 61 6.71 -0.50 12.12
N GLY A 62 6.12 0.51 12.76
CA GLY A 62 6.80 1.37 13.76
C GLY A 62 7.83 2.35 13.19
N ARG A 63 7.75 2.68 11.90
CA ARG A 63 8.63 3.64 11.18
C ARG A 63 7.91 4.98 10.93
N SER A 64 8.67 6.08 10.92
CA SER A 64 8.17 7.45 10.68
C SER A 64 8.80 8.10 9.46
#